data_AF-A0AAU9Y3Y4-F1
#
_entry.id   AF-A0AAU9Y3Y4-F1
#
_cell.length_a   1.000
_cell.length_b   1.000
_cell.length_c   1.000
_cell.angle_alpha   90.00
_cell.angle_beta   90.00
_cell.angle_gamma   90.00
#
_symmetry.space_group_name_H-M   'P 1'
#
loop_
_entity.id
_entity.type
_entity.pdbx_description
1 polymer ?
#
loop_
_entity_poly.entity_id
_entity_poly.type
_entity_poly.pdbx_seq_one_letter_code
_entity_poly.pdbx_strand_id
1 'polypeptide(L)'
;MSYSFIFCLISTCTHRLCEMSKFNGTKTTKGGSENGILVFNTGPGTRHFSHDSLRQKISVHRGIDHSEKLKEMRLYKVPLVGWQLTQVVFNHQFVVIYSSSWWWSIERDIEKILLQRSKFPSVVRNYNEGFLRKFPVVEIKRGDCKGAMKNLIEFLHCKGELKTEYDFLLNNCKTLANNVFDRFVAEGTVKRTFNVL
;
A
#
# COMPACT_ATOMS: atom_id res chain seq x y z
N MET A 1 -5.09 -43.84 37.70
CA MET A 1 -3.92 -43.45 36.89
C MET A 1 -4.41 -43.13 35.48
N SER A 2 -4.48 -41.84 35.14
CA SER A 2 -5.04 -41.34 33.88
C SER A 2 -3.90 -40.97 32.93
N TYR A 3 -3.93 -41.50 31.71
CA TYR A 3 -3.04 -41.11 30.63
C TYR A 3 -3.73 -40.03 29.78
N SER A 4 -3.13 -38.85 29.72
CA SER A 4 -3.35 -37.87 28.65
C SER A 4 -2.70 -38.37 27.36
N PHE A 5 -3.27 -38.05 26.19
CA PHE A 5 -2.50 -37.55 25.02
C PHE A 5 -3.43 -37.10 23.85
N ILE A 6 -3.28 -35.81 23.52
CA ILE A 6 -3.33 -35.08 22.22
C ILE A 6 -4.54 -35.21 21.26
N PHE A 7 -5.22 -34.08 21.02
CA PHE A 7 -5.17 -33.25 19.79
C PHE A 7 -6.48 -32.46 19.63
N CYS A 8 -6.41 -31.13 19.71
CA CYS A 8 -6.93 -30.26 18.65
C CYS A 8 -6.39 -28.84 18.81
N LEU A 9 -5.26 -28.59 18.15
CA LEU A 9 -4.63 -27.29 17.98
C LEU A 9 -5.20 -26.67 16.70
N ILE A 10 -6.28 -25.90 16.82
CA ILE A 10 -6.71 -24.99 15.74
C ILE A 10 -7.16 -23.67 16.37
N SER A 11 -6.62 -22.57 15.83
CA SER A 11 -7.08 -21.18 16.01
C SER A 11 -6.36 -20.31 17.06
N THR A 12 -5.07 -20.02 16.87
CA THR A 12 -4.44 -18.83 17.49
C THR A 12 -3.53 -18.01 16.56
N CYS A 13 -3.44 -18.33 15.26
CA CYS A 13 -2.41 -17.71 14.40
C CYS A 13 -2.72 -16.30 13.86
N THR A 14 -3.85 -15.67 14.20
CA THR A 14 -4.20 -14.32 13.70
C THR A 14 -4.10 -13.20 14.72
N HIS A 15 -3.88 -13.49 16.01
CA HIS A 15 -3.82 -12.44 17.05
C HIS A 15 -2.43 -11.78 17.19
N ARG A 16 -1.35 -12.43 16.75
CA ARG A 16 0.03 -11.95 17.02
C ARG A 16 0.53 -10.80 16.14
N LEU A 17 -0.21 -10.42 15.08
CA LEU A 17 0.26 -9.37 14.15
C LEU A 17 -0.07 -7.95 14.61
N CYS A 18 -0.99 -7.75 15.56
CA CYS A 18 -1.42 -6.42 15.98
C CYS A 18 -0.63 -5.86 17.19
N GLU A 19 0.09 -6.70 17.96
CA GLU A 19 0.63 -6.31 19.27
C GLU A 19 2.00 -5.63 19.28
N MET A 20 2.59 -5.23 18.15
CA MET A 20 3.96 -4.69 18.14
C MET A 20 4.20 -3.38 17.37
N SER A 21 3.28 -2.41 17.43
CA SER A 21 3.70 -1.01 17.22
C SER A 21 2.82 0.00 17.95
N LYS A 22 3.07 0.18 19.25
CA LYS A 22 2.75 1.45 19.91
C LYS A 22 3.86 2.43 19.55
N PHE A 23 3.62 3.29 18.56
CA PHE A 23 4.51 4.39 18.25
C PHE A 23 4.09 5.59 19.09
N ASN A 24 4.96 6.01 20.03
CA ASN A 24 4.77 7.25 20.79
C ASN A 24 5.26 8.42 19.93
N GLY A 25 4.35 9.09 19.22
CA GLY A 25 4.65 10.32 18.49
C GLY A 25 4.37 11.56 19.33
N THR A 26 5.41 12.34 19.64
CA THR A 26 5.32 13.65 20.28
C THR A 26 5.11 14.78 19.27
N LYS A 27 4.09 15.62 19.55
CA LYS A 27 3.82 17.04 19.17
C LYS A 27 4.11 17.58 17.75
N THR A 28 3.00 17.86 17.06
CA THR A 28 2.60 19.05 16.27
C THR A 28 3.61 19.72 15.33
N THR A 29 3.35 19.59 14.03
CA THR A 29 3.52 20.67 13.04
C THR A 29 2.25 20.76 12.17
N LYS A 30 1.82 21.99 11.85
CA LYS A 30 0.60 22.26 11.10
C LYS A 30 0.76 21.83 9.64
N GLY A 31 0.05 20.78 9.26
CA GLY A 31 -0.20 20.43 7.86
C GLY A 31 -0.48 18.95 7.73
N GLY A 32 -1.75 18.57 7.65
CA GLY A 32 -2.19 17.21 7.39
C GLY A 32 -3.71 17.18 7.26
N SER A 33 -4.24 16.63 6.17
CA SER A 33 -5.68 16.52 5.94
C SER A 33 -6.37 15.67 7.01
N GLU A 34 -7.53 16.14 7.47
CA GLU A 34 -8.36 15.55 8.52
C GLU A 34 -8.94 14.17 8.20
N ASN A 35 -8.87 13.67 6.95
CA ASN A 35 -9.87 12.68 6.55
C ASN A 35 -9.50 11.22 6.76
N GLY A 36 -8.22 10.86 6.94
CA GLY A 36 -7.84 9.50 7.35
C GLY A 36 -8.58 8.35 6.66
N ILE A 37 -8.85 8.52 5.36
CA ILE A 37 -9.68 7.62 4.55
C ILE A 37 -8.83 6.82 3.57
N LEU A 38 -9.27 5.60 3.30
CA LEU A 38 -8.86 4.84 2.13
C LEU A 38 -9.96 4.92 1.08
N VAL A 39 -9.59 5.38 -0.11
CA VAL A 39 -10.45 5.39 -1.29
C VAL A 39 -10.11 4.17 -2.12
N PHE A 40 -11.10 3.31 -2.35
CA PHE A 40 -10.98 2.11 -3.17
C PHE A 40 -11.66 2.30 -4.52
N ASN A 41 -10.86 2.38 -5.58
CA ASN A 41 -11.34 2.56 -6.94
C ASN A 41 -11.21 1.25 -7.74
N THR A 42 -12.33 0.78 -8.30
CA THR A 42 -12.37 -0.46 -9.08
C THR A 42 -12.51 -0.23 -10.59
N GLY A 43 -12.61 1.02 -11.03
CA GLY A 43 -13.02 1.42 -12.37
C GLY A 43 -14.52 1.74 -12.40
N PRO A 44 -15.43 0.75 -12.32
CA PRO A 44 -16.87 0.97 -12.32
C PRO A 44 -17.43 1.68 -11.08
N GLY A 45 -16.64 1.82 -10.02
CA GLY A 45 -17.09 2.47 -8.80
C GLY A 45 -15.99 2.73 -7.79
N THR A 46 -16.24 3.74 -6.97
CA THR A 46 -15.36 4.23 -5.90
C THR A 46 -16.05 4.03 -4.56
N ARG A 47 -15.31 3.56 -3.55
CA ARG A 47 -15.79 3.38 -2.18
C ARG A 47 -14.82 4.00 -1.18
N HIS A 48 -15.34 4.43 -0.05
CA HIS A 48 -14.56 5.10 0.99
C HIS A 48 -14.60 4.28 2.27
N PHE A 49 -13.45 4.11 2.89
CA PHE A 49 -13.29 3.37 4.13
C PHE A 49 -12.55 4.22 5.15
N SER A 50 -13.16 4.44 6.31
CA SER A 50 -12.45 4.93 7.49
C SER A 50 -11.56 3.83 8.07
N HIS A 51 -10.59 4.22 8.90
CA HIS A 51 -9.75 3.25 9.61
C HIS A 51 -10.56 2.15 10.30
N ASP A 52 -11.55 2.51 11.11
CA ASP A 52 -12.31 1.54 11.92
C ASP A 52 -13.17 0.59 11.06
N SER A 53 -13.59 1.04 9.88
CA SER A 53 -14.41 0.23 8.97
C SER A 53 -13.60 -0.54 7.92
N LEU A 54 -12.33 -0.20 7.74
CA LEU A 54 -11.47 -0.73 6.68
C LEU A 54 -11.45 -2.26 6.70
N ARG A 55 -11.04 -2.86 7.83
CA ARG A 55 -10.83 -4.32 7.94
C ARG A 55 -12.09 -5.12 7.63
N GLN A 56 -13.25 -4.69 8.15
CA GLN A 56 -14.50 -5.44 7.97
C GLN A 56 -15.09 -5.21 6.58
N LYS A 57 -15.18 -3.96 6.13
CA LYS A 57 -15.92 -3.63 4.91
C LYS A 57 -15.11 -3.89 3.64
N ILE A 58 -13.79 -3.72 3.65
CA ILE A 58 -13.01 -3.92 2.43
C ILE A 58 -12.78 -5.41 2.12
N SER A 59 -12.77 -6.27 3.15
CA SER A 59 -12.54 -7.72 3.01
C SER A 59 -13.66 -8.45 2.27
N VAL A 60 -14.85 -7.86 2.13
CA VAL A 60 -15.96 -8.46 1.36
C VAL A 60 -15.76 -8.30 -0.15
N HIS A 61 -14.81 -7.46 -0.58
CA HIS A 61 -14.54 -7.23 -1.98
C HIS A 61 -13.74 -8.38 -2.57
N ARG A 62 -14.25 -8.95 -3.67
CA ARG A 62 -13.55 -9.97 -4.48
C ARG A 62 -12.09 -9.59 -4.69
N GLY A 63 -11.14 -10.48 -4.40
CA GLY A 63 -9.71 -10.21 -4.59
C GLY A 63 -9.06 -9.49 -3.41
N ILE A 64 -9.77 -9.27 -2.30
CA ILE A 64 -9.21 -8.79 -1.03
C ILE A 64 -9.36 -9.89 0.01
N ASP A 65 -8.65 -10.99 -0.22
CA ASP A 65 -8.67 -12.18 0.61
C ASP A 65 -7.27 -12.86 0.62
N HIS A 66 -7.17 -14.05 1.23
CA HIS A 66 -5.91 -14.80 1.31
C HIS A 66 -5.57 -15.59 0.04
N SER A 67 -6.52 -15.76 -0.89
CA SER A 67 -6.32 -16.45 -2.18
C SER A 67 -5.67 -15.53 -3.22
N GLU A 68 -5.90 -14.22 -3.10
CA GLU A 68 -5.25 -13.21 -3.94
C GLU A 68 -3.79 -12.99 -3.52
N LYS A 69 -2.92 -13.93 -3.89
CA LYS A 69 -1.48 -13.89 -3.60
C LYS A 69 -0.81 -12.75 -4.34
N LEU A 70 0.06 -12.03 -3.65
CA LEU A 70 0.93 -11.03 -4.25
C LEU A 70 2.06 -11.75 -4.98
N LYS A 71 2.38 -11.32 -6.20
CA LYS A 71 3.39 -11.96 -7.06
C LYS A 71 4.59 -11.06 -7.30
N GLU A 72 4.36 -9.83 -7.75
CA GLU A 72 5.42 -8.86 -8.04
C GLU A 72 4.97 -7.48 -7.55
N MET A 73 5.91 -6.66 -7.08
CA MET A 73 5.66 -5.26 -6.77
C MET A 73 6.73 -4.37 -7.40
N ARG A 74 6.29 -3.21 -7.86
CA ARG A 74 7.12 -2.19 -8.50
C ARG A 74 6.87 -0.85 -7.82
N LEU A 75 7.94 -0.21 -7.38
CA LEU A 75 7.92 1.16 -6.87
C LEU A 75 8.17 2.11 -8.03
N TYR A 76 7.27 3.07 -8.20
CA TYR A 76 7.34 4.09 -9.24
C TYR A 76 7.45 5.49 -8.64
N LYS A 77 7.98 6.41 -9.44
CA LYS A 77 7.96 7.85 -9.19
C LYS A 77 7.38 8.61 -10.37
N VAL A 78 6.76 9.75 -10.09
CA VAL A 78 6.30 10.73 -11.06
C VAL A 78 6.70 12.14 -10.59
N PRO A 79 7.16 13.03 -11.50
CA PRO A 79 7.41 14.43 -11.17
C PRO A 79 6.17 15.11 -10.57
N LEU A 80 6.39 16.08 -9.68
CA LEU A 80 5.31 16.96 -9.21
C LEU A 80 5.11 18.16 -10.15
N VAL A 81 6.19 18.68 -10.74
CA VAL A 81 6.12 19.75 -11.76
C VAL A 81 7.11 19.52 -12.90
N GLY A 82 6.79 20.05 -14.08
CA GLY A 82 7.47 19.69 -15.35
C GLY A 82 8.87 20.28 -15.55
N TRP A 83 9.23 21.35 -14.85
CA TRP A 83 10.55 22.00 -14.99
C TRP A 83 11.61 21.45 -14.01
N GLN A 84 11.30 20.40 -13.25
CA GLN A 84 12.19 19.85 -12.24
C GLN A 84 13.44 19.20 -12.86
N LEU A 85 14.59 19.85 -12.69
CA LEU A 85 15.91 19.36 -13.12
C LEU A 85 16.35 18.08 -12.40
N THR A 86 15.93 17.87 -11.13
CA THR A 86 16.23 16.62 -10.41
C THR A 86 14.99 16.00 -9.77
N GLN A 87 14.76 14.72 -10.07
CA GLN A 87 13.68 13.92 -9.49
C GLN A 87 14.04 13.34 -8.11
N VAL A 88 15.07 13.88 -7.43
CA VAL A 88 15.59 13.32 -6.18
C VAL A 88 14.71 13.72 -5.00
N VAL A 89 14.30 14.99 -4.92
CA VAL A 89 13.59 15.54 -3.74
C VAL A 89 12.09 15.70 -3.98
N PHE A 90 11.63 16.11 -5.17
CA PHE A 90 10.22 16.47 -5.40
C PHE A 90 9.52 15.56 -6.40
N ASN A 91 9.26 14.32 -6.00
CA ASN A 91 8.49 13.36 -6.77
C ASN A 91 7.41 12.72 -5.90
N HIS A 92 6.30 12.35 -6.53
CA HIS A 92 5.29 11.49 -5.93
C HIS A 92 5.65 10.02 -6.17
N GLN A 93 5.56 9.20 -5.14
CA GLN A 93 5.85 7.76 -5.23
C GLN A 93 4.62 6.94 -4.90
N PHE A 94 4.54 5.80 -5.58
CA PHE A 94 3.47 4.84 -5.41
C PHE A 94 3.97 3.45 -5.79
N VAL A 95 3.28 2.40 -5.32
CA VAL A 95 3.59 1.04 -5.75
C VAL A 95 2.49 0.51 -6.65
N VAL A 96 2.90 -0.28 -7.64
CA VAL A 96 2.02 -1.13 -8.46
C VAL A 96 2.30 -2.57 -8.09
N ILE A 97 1.23 -3.34 -7.91
CA ILE A 97 1.29 -4.70 -7.38
C ILE A 97 0.60 -5.63 -8.37
N TYR A 98 1.30 -6.66 -8.82
CA TYR A 98 0.69 -7.78 -9.52
C TYR A 98 0.31 -8.85 -8.50
N SER A 99 -0.94 -9.30 -8.54
CA SER A 99 -1.44 -10.42 -7.75
C SER A 99 -2.03 -11.50 -8.64
N SER A 100 -2.55 -12.59 -8.05
CA SER A 100 -3.13 -13.72 -8.79
C SER A 100 -4.07 -13.32 -9.93
N SER A 101 -4.94 -12.33 -9.69
CA SER A 101 -6.04 -11.97 -10.56
C SER A 101 -6.01 -10.52 -11.02
N TRP A 102 -5.26 -9.64 -10.38
CA TRP A 102 -5.37 -8.19 -10.58
C TRP A 102 -4.02 -7.48 -10.62
N TRP A 103 -4.03 -6.32 -11.24
CA TRP A 103 -3.04 -5.28 -11.02
C TRP A 103 -3.64 -4.26 -10.06
N TRP A 104 -2.85 -3.83 -9.09
CA TRP A 104 -3.23 -2.82 -8.10
C TRP A 104 -2.25 -1.66 -8.15
N SER A 105 -2.69 -0.48 -7.71
CA SER A 105 -1.75 0.51 -7.18
C SER A 105 -2.23 1.04 -5.86
N ILE A 106 -1.26 1.39 -5.01
CA ILE A 106 -1.50 2.10 -3.76
C ILE A 106 -0.62 3.34 -3.70
N GLU A 107 -1.24 4.46 -3.42
CA GLU A 107 -0.60 5.77 -3.30
C GLU A 107 -1.28 6.61 -2.23
N ARG A 108 -0.55 7.56 -1.66
CA ARG A 108 -1.07 8.52 -0.68
C ARG A 108 -0.87 9.91 -1.21
N ASP A 109 -1.91 10.71 -1.22
CA ASP A 109 -1.82 12.16 -1.39
C ASP A 109 -2.10 12.85 -0.05
N ILE A 110 -2.25 14.18 -0.08
CA ILE A 110 -2.50 14.95 1.14
C ILE A 110 -3.83 14.57 1.81
N GLU A 111 -4.81 14.05 1.08
CA GLU A 111 -6.19 13.82 1.54
C GLU A 111 -6.50 12.36 1.90
N LYS A 112 -5.87 11.41 1.19
CA LYS A 112 -6.31 10.01 1.21
C LYS A 112 -5.18 9.03 0.89
N ILE A 113 -5.42 7.78 1.24
CA ILE A 113 -4.75 6.63 0.62
C ILE A 113 -5.66 6.13 -0.50
N LEU A 114 -5.20 6.18 -1.74
CA LEU A 114 -5.87 5.58 -2.88
C LEU A 114 -5.39 4.15 -3.07
N LEU A 115 -6.31 3.21 -3.08
CA LEU A 115 -6.12 1.85 -3.57
C LEU A 115 -6.94 1.72 -4.86
N GLN A 116 -6.31 1.39 -5.98
CA GLN A 116 -7.02 1.15 -7.22
C GLN A 116 -6.62 -0.19 -7.83
N ARG A 117 -7.49 -0.74 -8.68
CA ARG A 117 -7.21 -2.00 -9.37
C ARG A 117 -7.73 -2.04 -10.80
N SER A 118 -7.08 -2.86 -11.62
CA SER A 118 -7.50 -3.14 -12.99
C SER A 118 -6.99 -4.52 -13.44
N LYS A 119 -7.56 -5.04 -14.53
CA LYS A 119 -6.95 -6.15 -15.27
C LYS A 119 -5.73 -5.71 -16.09
N PHE A 120 -5.59 -4.41 -16.33
CA PHE A 120 -4.55 -3.85 -17.17
C PHE A 120 -3.50 -3.11 -16.33
N PRO A 121 -2.20 -3.49 -16.41
CA PRO A 121 -1.14 -2.83 -15.65
C PRO A 121 -0.98 -1.36 -16.03
N SER A 122 -1.20 -1.02 -17.31
CA SER A 122 -1.12 0.35 -17.80
C SER A 122 -2.13 1.27 -17.12
N VAL A 123 -3.33 0.77 -16.78
CA VAL A 123 -4.37 1.56 -16.11
C VAL A 123 -3.92 1.96 -14.71
N VAL A 124 -3.52 1.01 -13.87
CA VAL A 124 -3.10 1.32 -12.50
C VAL A 124 -1.76 2.05 -12.42
N ARG A 125 -0.91 1.93 -13.44
CA ARG A 125 0.38 2.63 -13.52
C ARG A 125 0.22 4.06 -14.01
N ASN A 126 -0.44 4.25 -15.16
CA ASN A 126 -0.44 5.52 -15.88
C ASN A 126 -1.61 6.43 -15.49
N TYR A 127 -2.65 5.90 -14.84
CA TYR A 127 -3.82 6.67 -14.44
C TYR A 127 -3.92 6.76 -12.91
N ASN A 128 -4.46 7.88 -12.44
CA ASN A 128 -4.87 8.11 -11.07
C ASN A 128 -6.35 8.49 -11.09
N GLU A 129 -7.20 7.65 -10.48
CA GLU A 129 -8.66 7.85 -10.45
C GLU A 129 -9.30 8.05 -11.84
N GLY A 130 -8.77 7.37 -12.86
CA GLY A 130 -9.25 7.45 -14.24
C GLY A 130 -8.65 8.60 -15.06
N PHE A 131 -7.87 9.49 -14.46
CA PHE A 131 -7.16 10.56 -15.15
C PHE A 131 -5.73 10.15 -15.48
N LEU A 132 -5.28 10.43 -16.71
CA LEU A 132 -3.91 10.17 -17.12
C LEU A 132 -2.96 11.03 -16.26
N ARG A 133 -1.92 10.41 -15.70
CA ARG A 133 -0.87 11.14 -14.97
C ARG A 133 -0.20 12.13 -15.91
N LYS A 134 -0.04 13.37 -15.44
CA LYS A 134 0.49 14.50 -16.22
C LYS A 134 1.90 14.29 -16.75
N PHE A 135 2.72 13.53 -16.02
CA PHE A 135 4.12 13.30 -16.34
C PHE A 135 4.43 11.81 -16.49
N PRO A 136 5.46 11.46 -17.27
CA PRO A 136 5.91 10.08 -17.41
C PRO A 136 6.23 9.43 -16.07
N VAL A 137 5.79 8.18 -15.91
CA VAL A 137 6.04 7.38 -14.73
C VAL A 137 7.37 6.64 -14.91
N VAL A 138 8.23 6.71 -13.90
CA VAL A 138 9.56 6.08 -13.91
C VAL A 138 9.64 5.01 -12.83
N GLU A 139 10.03 3.79 -13.21
CA GLU A 139 10.26 2.70 -12.24
C GLU A 139 11.55 2.98 -11.44
N ILE A 140 11.48 2.80 -10.12
CA ILE A 140 12.62 2.92 -9.20
C ILE A 140 13.22 1.53 -8.93
N LYS A 141 12.38 0.61 -8.46
CA LYS A 141 12.76 -0.75 -8.07
C LYS A 141 11.58 -1.70 -8.20
N ARG A 142 11.88 -2.98 -8.35
CA ARG A 142 10.89 -4.07 -8.37
C ARG A 142 11.40 -5.30 -7.63
N GLY A 143 10.50 -6.20 -7.25
CA GLY A 143 10.85 -7.49 -6.67
C GLY A 143 9.65 -8.41 -6.53
N ASP A 144 9.93 -9.67 -6.23
CA ASP A 144 8.90 -10.69 -6.03
C ASP A 144 8.25 -10.49 -4.66
N CYS A 145 6.97 -10.77 -4.56
CA CYS A 145 6.19 -10.54 -3.35
C CYS A 145 6.04 -11.78 -2.48
N LYS A 146 5.78 -11.53 -1.19
CA LYS A 146 5.26 -12.48 -0.21
C LYS A 146 3.88 -12.03 0.28
N GLY A 147 3.08 -13.00 0.75
CA GLY A 147 1.76 -12.73 1.33
C GLY A 147 0.62 -12.57 0.31
N ALA A 148 -0.52 -12.08 0.79
CA ALA A 148 -1.73 -11.89 0.02
C ALA A 148 -2.32 -10.50 0.20
N MET A 149 -3.27 -10.11 -0.65
CA MET A 149 -3.92 -8.80 -0.61
C MET A 149 -4.55 -8.50 0.76
N LYS A 150 -5.13 -9.51 1.43
CA LYS A 150 -5.64 -9.35 2.79
C LYS A 150 -4.55 -8.95 3.80
N ASN A 151 -3.34 -9.49 3.68
CA ASN A 151 -2.23 -9.12 4.57
C ASN A 151 -1.80 -7.66 4.37
N LEU A 152 -1.89 -7.15 3.14
CA LEU A 152 -1.63 -5.74 2.84
C LEU A 152 -2.67 -4.84 3.52
N ILE A 153 -3.96 -5.15 3.40
CA ILE A 153 -5.01 -4.40 4.09
C ILE A 153 -4.83 -4.43 5.62
N GLU A 154 -4.52 -5.60 6.17
CA GLU A 154 -4.23 -5.76 7.60
C GLU A 154 -3.02 -4.90 8.01
N PHE A 155 -1.98 -4.84 7.19
CA PHE A 155 -0.82 -3.99 7.44
C PHE A 155 -1.20 -2.51 7.51
N LEU A 156 -1.95 -1.99 6.53
CA LEU A 156 -2.40 -0.59 6.52
C LEU A 156 -3.23 -0.25 7.75
N HIS A 157 -4.12 -1.16 8.15
CA HIS A 157 -4.94 -1.00 9.34
C HIS A 157 -4.07 -1.01 10.61
N CYS A 158 -3.27 -2.06 10.83
CA CYS A 158 -2.48 -2.22 12.07
C CYS A 158 -1.42 -1.13 12.25
N LYS A 159 -0.82 -0.63 11.16
CA LYS A 159 0.12 0.48 11.22
C LYS A 159 -0.53 1.84 11.47
N GLY A 160 -1.86 1.92 11.45
CA GLY A 160 -2.55 3.19 11.60
C GLY A 160 -2.23 4.14 10.44
N GLU A 161 -1.95 3.61 9.25
CA GLU A 161 -1.60 4.43 8.08
C GLU A 161 -2.69 5.46 7.81
N LEU A 162 -3.96 5.06 7.90
CA LEU A 162 -5.10 5.96 7.74
C LEU A 162 -5.21 7.00 8.85
N LYS A 163 -4.66 6.77 10.04
CA LYS A 163 -4.66 7.75 11.15
C LYS A 163 -3.41 8.64 11.16
N THR A 164 -2.46 8.35 10.29
CA THR A 164 -1.20 9.08 10.20
C THR A 164 -1.41 10.32 9.35
N GLU A 165 -1.25 11.50 9.97
CA GLU A 165 -1.29 12.79 9.28
C GLU A 165 -0.22 12.84 8.19
N TYR A 166 -0.57 13.40 7.05
CA TYR A 166 0.37 13.58 5.96
C TYR A 166 1.40 14.64 6.35
N ASP A 167 2.67 14.26 6.46
CA ASP A 167 3.77 15.20 6.67
C ASP A 167 4.68 15.18 5.44
N PHE A 168 4.86 16.34 4.81
CA PHE A 168 5.71 16.51 3.62
C PHE A 168 7.14 16.00 3.82
N LEU A 169 7.68 16.04 5.04
CA LEU A 169 9.02 15.59 5.38
C LEU A 169 9.06 14.12 5.82
N LEU A 170 8.11 13.67 6.65
CA LEU A 170 8.22 12.37 7.35
C LEU A 170 7.17 11.32 6.94
N ASN A 171 5.91 11.70 6.74
CA ASN A 171 4.79 10.80 6.49
C ASN A 171 4.07 11.16 5.19
N ASN A 172 4.78 11.02 4.08
CA ASN A 172 4.29 11.36 2.74
C ASN A 172 4.07 10.12 1.87
N CYS A 173 3.80 10.36 0.58
CA CYS A 173 3.65 9.32 -0.44
C CYS A 173 4.83 8.36 -0.52
N LYS A 174 6.07 8.86 -0.36
CA LYS A 174 7.30 8.06 -0.41
C LYS A 174 7.39 7.13 0.79
N THR A 175 7.07 7.63 1.98
CA THR A 175 7.10 6.82 3.21
C THR A 175 6.14 5.64 3.08
N LEU A 176 4.88 5.88 2.69
CA LEU A 176 3.92 4.80 2.49
C LEU A 176 4.41 3.81 1.42
N ALA A 177 4.83 4.32 0.26
CA ALA A 177 5.22 3.46 -0.86
C ALA A 177 6.43 2.57 -0.52
N ASN A 178 7.42 3.10 0.19
CA ASN A 178 8.57 2.31 0.65
C ASN A 178 8.18 1.33 1.76
N ASN A 179 7.37 1.74 2.74
CA ASN A 179 6.90 0.86 3.81
C ASN A 179 6.15 -0.36 3.27
N VAL A 180 5.26 -0.16 2.28
CA VAL A 180 4.55 -1.25 1.61
C VAL A 180 5.52 -2.13 0.83
N PHE A 181 6.44 -1.54 0.06
CA PHE A 181 7.43 -2.29 -0.71
C PHE A 181 8.31 -3.16 0.18
N ASP A 182 8.93 -2.56 1.20
CA ASP A 182 9.88 -3.25 2.07
C ASP A 182 9.20 -4.31 2.93
N ARG A 183 7.91 -4.13 3.26
CA ARG A 183 7.13 -5.14 3.99
C ARG A 183 6.83 -6.38 3.14
N PHE A 184 6.46 -6.20 1.88
CA PHE A 184 5.86 -7.25 1.06
C PHE A 184 6.77 -7.81 -0.03
N VAL A 185 7.90 -7.17 -0.35
CA VAL A 185 8.88 -7.72 -1.28
C VAL A 185 9.79 -8.71 -0.55
N ALA A 186 10.11 -9.83 -1.20
CA ALA A 186 11.03 -10.83 -0.69
C ALA A 186 12.47 -10.31 -0.79
N GLU A 187 13.19 -10.41 0.32
CA GLU A 187 14.61 -10.05 0.39
C GLU A 187 15.41 -10.86 -0.64
N GLY A 188 16.41 -10.23 -1.27
CA GLY A 188 17.22 -10.85 -2.32
C GLY A 188 16.61 -10.84 -3.74
N THR A 189 15.33 -10.47 -3.89
CA THR A 189 14.68 -10.39 -5.23
C THR A 189 14.67 -8.97 -5.82
N VAL A 190 15.11 -7.98 -5.03
CA VAL A 190 15.03 -6.56 -5.39
C VAL A 190 15.98 -6.24 -6.55
N LYS A 191 15.41 -5.74 -7.64
CA LYS A 191 16.13 -5.21 -8.80
C LYS A 191 15.87 -3.71 -8.89
N ARG A 192 16.93 -2.91 -8.92
CA ARG A 192 16.84 -1.45 -9.10
C ARG A 192 16.90 -1.12 -10.59
N THR A 193 16.09 -0.16 -10.99
CA THR A 193 16.06 0.31 -12.37
C THR A 193 16.93 1.54 -12.46
N PHE A 194 18.11 1.39 -13.07
CA PHE A 194 19.01 2.50 -13.36
C PHE A 194 18.53 3.18 -14.64
N ASN A 195 17.61 4.13 -14.49
CA ASN A 195 17.32 5.06 -15.56
C ASN A 195 18.42 6.12 -15.51
N VAL A 196 19.43 5.96 -16.36
CA VAL A 196 20.38 7.02 -16.71
C VAL A 196 19.52 8.07 -17.43
N LEU A 197 19.13 9.12 -16.71
CA LEU A 197 18.60 10.35 -17.28
C LEU A 197 19.78 11.28 -17.55
#